data_AF-A0A838UGM5-F1
#
_entry.id   AF-A0A838UGM5-F1
#
_cell.length_a   1.000
_cell.length_b   1.000
_cell.length_c   1.000
_cell.angle_alpha   90.00
_cell.angle_beta   90.00
_cell.angle_gamma   90.00
#
_symmetry.space_group_name_H-M   'P 1'
#
loop_
_entity.id
_entity.type
_entity.pdbx_description
1 polymer ?
#
loop_
_entity_poly.entity_id
_entity_poly.type
_entity_poly.pdbx_seq_one_letter_code
_entity_poly.pdbx_strand_id
1 'polypeptide(L)'
;MPVDPTAGMLTGIPADNGSTFTNSVTKNSVMLTPQPDGGQNPGYDVLLNGTKVGEFSGYLVSVPAFSPNNAYLAFRFDNVCGVSCAALSINVTDITSKKVIDIQTPRQMNNPGQNIGPRDIVNPFIESYSWNSDSTINLVSYFVKTNYNDIAKTVVYDRISAREVWNYNLVTGKYTLVQTLPE
;
A
#
# COMPACT_ATOMS: atom_id res chain seq x y z
N MET A 1 30.40 7.83 -11.55
CA MET A 1 29.70 8.44 -10.40
C MET A 1 29.11 7.29 -9.61
N PRO A 2 29.38 7.19 -8.30
CA PRO A 2 28.96 6.05 -7.51
C PRO A 2 27.43 6.03 -7.36
N VAL A 3 26.88 4.82 -7.39
CA VAL A 3 25.47 4.48 -7.17
C VAL A 3 24.97 5.08 -5.85
N ASP A 4 23.85 5.79 -5.91
CA ASP A 4 23.08 6.22 -4.74
C ASP A 4 22.35 4.99 -4.15
N PRO A 5 22.72 4.48 -2.96
CA PRO A 5 22.13 3.32 -2.36
C PRO A 5 21.06 3.78 -1.37
N THR A 6 19.96 4.38 -1.84
CA THR A 6 18.76 4.49 -1.01
C THR A 6 18.06 3.15 -0.96
N ALA A 7 18.67 2.18 -0.26
CA ALA A 7 17.92 1.17 0.46
C ALA A 7 17.15 1.93 1.54
N GLY A 8 15.99 2.46 1.17
CA GLY A 8 15.10 3.11 2.11
C GLY A 8 14.63 2.06 3.11
N MET A 9 15.06 2.14 4.37
CA MET A 9 14.23 1.61 5.44
C MET A 9 12.90 2.35 5.33
N LEU A 10 11.86 1.68 4.83
CA LEU A 10 10.50 2.19 4.93
C LEU A 10 10.13 2.14 6.41
N THR A 11 10.48 3.17 7.16
CA THR A 11 9.97 3.37 8.51
C THR A 11 8.52 3.81 8.35
N GLY A 12 7.59 2.84 8.34
CA GLY A 12 6.19 3.16 8.49
C GLY A 12 5.98 3.97 9.76
N ILE A 13 5.25 5.07 9.65
CA ILE A 13 4.81 5.81 10.82
C ILE A 13 3.57 5.04 11.28
N PRO A 14 3.50 4.53 12.53
CA PRO A 14 2.21 4.09 13.07
C PRO A 14 1.23 5.23 12.79
N ALA A 15 0.08 4.97 12.15
CA ALA A 15 -0.90 6.05 12.01
C ALA A 15 -1.13 6.60 13.41
N ASP A 16 -0.76 7.86 13.66
CA ASP A 16 -0.82 8.44 15.01
C ASP A 16 -2.22 8.14 15.54
N ASN A 17 -2.31 7.48 16.70
CA ASN A 17 -3.57 6.98 17.26
C ASN A 17 -4.67 8.05 17.16
N GLY A 18 -5.69 7.82 16.32
CA GLY A 18 -6.76 8.80 16.10
C GLY A 18 -6.52 9.82 14.98
N SER A 19 -5.61 9.55 14.05
CA SER A 19 -5.39 10.35 12.85
C SER A 19 -6.71 10.57 12.12
N THR A 20 -7.10 11.85 12.00
CA THR A 20 -8.34 12.27 11.35
C THR A 20 -8.01 13.09 10.11
N PHE A 21 -8.58 12.68 8.99
CA PHE A 21 -8.40 13.29 7.67
C PHE A 21 -9.71 13.94 7.27
N THR A 22 -9.75 15.27 7.34
CA THR A 22 -10.95 16.03 7.05
C THR A 22 -10.85 16.66 5.67
N ASN A 23 -11.86 16.39 4.85
CA ASN A 23 -12.02 17.09 3.59
C ASN A 23 -12.48 18.53 3.84
N SER A 24 -11.70 19.52 3.41
CA SER A 24 -12.02 20.93 3.66
C SER A 24 -13.28 21.40 2.93
N VAL A 25 -13.67 20.75 1.84
CA VAL A 25 -14.82 21.10 0.98
C VAL A 25 -16.09 20.41 1.48
N THR A 26 -16.10 19.08 1.54
CA THR A 26 -17.30 18.29 1.88
C THR A 26 -17.52 18.15 3.38
N LYS A 27 -16.52 18.52 4.21
CA LYS A 27 -16.49 18.35 5.66
C LYS A 27 -16.55 16.90 6.14
N ASN A 28 -16.45 15.93 5.24
CA ASN A 28 -16.31 14.53 5.61
C ASN A 28 -14.99 14.31 6.34
N SER A 29 -15.01 13.58 7.45
CA SER A 29 -13.83 13.15 8.20
C SER A 29 -13.67 11.65 8.12
N VAL A 30 -12.47 11.20 7.81
CA VAL A 30 -12.08 9.79 7.92
C VAL A 30 -11.10 9.68 9.06
N MET A 31 -11.41 8.88 10.07
CA MET A 31 -10.57 8.65 11.23
C MET A 31 -10.11 7.20 11.27
N LEU A 32 -8.83 7.00 11.60
CA LEU A 32 -8.24 5.68 11.83
C LEU A 32 -8.14 5.45 13.33
N THR A 33 -8.90 4.50 13.85
CA THR A 33 -8.88 4.16 15.28
C THR A 33 -8.18 2.82 15.48
N PRO A 34 -7.08 2.77 16.25
CA PRO A 34 -6.36 1.52 16.48
C PRO A 34 -7.24 0.48 17.19
N GLN A 35 -7.12 -0.77 16.76
CA GLN A 35 -7.75 -1.91 17.41
C GLN A 35 -6.85 -2.42 18.57
N PRO A 36 -7.43 -2.89 19.68
CA PRO A 36 -6.69 -3.30 20.86
C PRO A 36 -5.80 -4.56 20.69
N ASP A 37 -5.96 -5.32 19.61
CA ASP A 37 -5.47 -6.69 19.45
C ASP A 37 -4.69 -6.96 18.13
N GLY A 38 -4.02 -5.95 17.57
CA GLY A 38 -3.35 -6.05 16.25
C GLY A 38 -2.22 -7.10 16.10
N GLY A 39 -1.77 -7.80 17.15
CA GLY A 39 -0.68 -8.77 17.00
C GLY A 39 0.55 -8.17 16.30
N GLN A 40 1.04 -8.82 15.23
CA GLN A 40 2.19 -8.33 14.44
C GLN A 40 1.86 -7.12 13.53
N ASN A 41 0.60 -6.95 13.12
CA ASN A 41 0.17 -5.86 12.24
C ASN A 41 -0.92 -5.04 12.93
N PRO A 42 -0.66 -3.78 13.30
CA PRO A 42 -1.69 -2.98 13.96
C PRO A 42 -2.97 -2.96 13.13
N GLY A 43 -4.09 -3.32 13.76
CA GLY A 43 -5.42 -3.22 13.17
C GLY A 43 -5.98 -1.83 13.38
N TYR A 44 -6.80 -1.36 12.44
CA TYR A 44 -7.46 -0.06 12.51
C TYR A 44 -8.91 -0.17 12.04
N ASP A 45 -9.81 0.39 12.84
CA ASP A 45 -11.16 0.72 12.38
C ASP A 45 -11.09 1.99 11.52
N VAL A 46 -11.83 1.99 10.42
CA VAL A 46 -12.02 3.17 9.56
C VAL A 46 -13.37 3.77 9.88
N LEU A 47 -13.37 4.99 10.43
CA LEU A 47 -14.59 5.71 10.77
C LEU A 47 -14.80 6.87 9.80
N LEU A 48 -15.93 6.87 9.08
CA LEU A 48 -16.38 8.01 8.29
C LEU A 48 -17.40 8.80 9.11
N ASN A 49 -17.09 10.05 9.42
CA ASN A 49 -17.92 10.93 10.26
C ASN A 49 -18.33 10.24 11.58
N GLY A 50 -17.40 9.51 12.20
CA GLY A 50 -17.63 8.76 13.44
C GLY A 50 -18.37 7.42 13.28
N THR A 51 -18.73 7.02 12.07
CA THR A 51 -19.37 5.71 11.81
C THR A 51 -18.36 4.73 11.21
N LYS A 52 -18.19 3.55 11.80
CA LYS A 52 -17.32 2.50 11.23
C LYS A 52 -17.82 2.09 9.84
N VAL A 53 -16.93 2.14 8.84
CA VAL A 53 -17.19 1.77 7.43
C VAL A 53 -16.31 0.63 6.93
N GLY A 54 -15.33 0.22 7.74
CA GLY A 54 -14.45 -0.89 7.45
C GLY A 54 -13.32 -0.96 8.44
N GLU A 55 -12.34 -1.79 8.11
CA GLU A 55 -11.13 -2.01 8.89
C GLU A 55 -10.00 -2.42 7.96
N PHE A 56 -8.76 -2.23 8.40
CA PHE A 56 -7.57 -2.76 7.73
C PHE A 56 -6.48 -3.06 8.78
N SER A 57 -5.41 -3.74 8.36
CA SER A 57 -4.21 -3.96 9.14
C SER A 57 -2.97 -3.41 8.44
N GLY A 58 -1.93 -3.10 9.23
CA GLY A 58 -0.60 -2.73 8.74
C GLY A 58 -0.21 -1.30 9.07
N TYR A 59 1.03 -0.94 8.76
CA TYR A 59 1.63 0.36 9.07
C TYR A 59 1.35 1.38 7.97
N LEU A 60 0.93 2.59 8.35
CA LEU A 60 0.72 3.68 7.39
C LEU A 60 2.07 4.17 6.85
N VAL A 61 2.27 4.09 5.54
CA VAL A 61 3.56 4.40 4.89
C VAL A 61 3.44 5.48 3.81
N SER A 62 2.33 6.22 3.77
CA SER A 62 2.13 7.33 2.84
C SER A 62 1.28 8.43 3.44
N VAL A 63 1.45 9.65 2.93
CA VAL A 63 0.50 10.74 3.14
C VAL A 63 -0.84 10.37 2.46
N PRO A 64 -1.97 10.43 3.18
CA PRO A 64 -3.31 10.27 2.61
C PRO A 64 -3.60 11.28 1.49
N ALA A 65 -4.38 10.86 0.50
CA ALA A 65 -4.81 11.77 -0.57
C ALA A 65 -6.28 11.57 -0.94
N PHE A 66 -7.05 12.66 -0.94
CA PHE A 66 -8.41 12.66 -1.49
C PHE A 66 -8.38 12.61 -3.03
N SER A 67 -9.36 11.93 -3.62
CA SER A 67 -9.62 12.03 -5.06
C SER A 67 -10.01 13.47 -5.43
N PRO A 68 -9.86 13.89 -6.71
CA PRO A 68 -10.17 15.27 -7.11
C PRO A 68 -11.61 15.71 -6.79
N ASN A 69 -12.59 14.83 -6.96
CA ASN A 69 -13.99 15.07 -6.56
C ASN A 69 -14.29 14.81 -5.07
N ASN A 70 -13.30 14.44 -4.26
CA ASN A 70 -13.43 14.13 -2.83
C ASN A 70 -14.36 12.95 -2.49
N ALA A 71 -14.65 12.07 -3.46
CA ALA A 71 -15.46 10.87 -3.24
C ALA A 71 -14.66 9.72 -2.58
N TYR A 72 -13.33 9.79 -2.63
CA TYR A 72 -12.45 8.75 -2.12
C TYR A 72 -11.29 9.34 -1.33
N LEU A 73 -10.77 8.57 -0.37
CA LEU A 73 -9.53 8.86 0.33
C LEU A 73 -8.64 7.63 0.30
N ALA A 74 -7.45 7.75 -0.28
CA ALA A 74 -6.50 6.66 -0.43
C ALA A 74 -5.34 6.78 0.56
N PHE A 75 -4.81 5.62 0.96
CA PHE A 75 -3.68 5.47 1.86
C PHE A 75 -2.92 4.20 1.48
N ARG A 76 -1.59 4.21 1.62
CA ARG A 76 -0.77 3.00 1.48
C ARG A 76 -0.41 2.44 2.84
N PHE A 77 -0.57 1.13 2.98
CA PHE A 77 -0.21 0.37 4.17
C PHE A 77 0.85 -0.68 3.87
N ASP A 78 1.63 -1.00 4.89
CA ASP A 78 2.59 -2.09 4.89
C ASP A 78 2.19 -3.15 5.91
N ASN A 79 1.90 -4.36 5.43
CA ASN A 79 1.66 -5.50 6.29
C ASN A 79 2.94 -6.32 6.43
N VAL A 80 3.36 -6.50 7.67
CA VAL A 80 4.44 -7.39 8.06
C VAL A 80 3.86 -8.80 8.24
N CYS A 81 4.14 -9.73 7.34
CA CYS A 81 3.70 -11.13 7.47
C CYS A 81 4.85 -12.12 7.70
N GLY A 82 5.72 -11.78 8.65
CA GLY A 82 6.93 -12.55 8.98
C GLY A 82 8.10 -12.24 8.04
N VAL A 83 9.12 -13.10 8.04
CA VAL A 83 10.35 -12.94 7.23
C VAL A 83 10.10 -13.08 5.72
N SER A 84 8.87 -13.43 5.32
CA SER A 84 8.56 -13.94 3.99
C SER A 84 7.55 -13.17 3.17
N CYS A 85 7.03 -12.06 3.67
CA CYS A 85 6.25 -11.16 2.82
C CYS A 85 6.12 -9.78 3.46
N ALA A 86 6.30 -8.77 2.62
CA ALA A 86 5.76 -7.44 2.85
C ALA A 86 4.66 -7.27 1.80
N ALA A 87 3.41 -7.19 2.25
CA ALA A 87 2.29 -6.92 1.36
C ALA A 87 1.99 -5.43 1.48
N LEU A 88 2.49 -4.65 0.50
CA LEU A 88 2.06 -3.28 0.34
C LEU A 88 0.72 -3.25 -0.39
N SER A 89 -0.29 -2.72 0.27
CA SER A 89 -1.60 -2.48 -0.33
C SER A 89 -1.98 -1.01 -0.24
N ILE A 90 -2.92 -0.60 -1.07
CA ILE A 90 -3.56 0.71 -0.96
C ILE A 90 -4.98 0.48 -0.49
N ASN A 91 -5.30 1.04 0.67
CA ASN A 91 -6.65 1.10 1.17
C ASN A 91 -7.29 2.41 0.71
N VAL A 92 -8.49 2.31 0.15
CA VAL A 92 -9.28 3.45 -0.30
C VAL A 92 -10.60 3.44 0.44
N THR A 93 -10.89 4.51 1.17
CA THR A 93 -12.21 4.74 1.74
C THR A 93 -13.09 5.39 0.68
N ASP A 94 -14.10 4.67 0.20
CA ASP A 94 -15.20 5.25 -0.59
C ASP A 94 -16.18 5.93 0.36
N ILE A 95 -16.16 7.26 0.31
CA ILE A 95 -16.95 8.14 1.17
C ILE A 95 -18.43 8.08 0.77
N THR A 96 -18.71 7.85 -0.51
CA THR A 96 -20.07 7.82 -1.06
C THR A 96 -20.77 6.53 -0.68
N SER A 97 -20.13 5.40 -0.94
CA SER A 97 -20.70 4.08 -0.68
C SER A 97 -20.45 3.57 0.74
N LYS A 98 -19.64 4.29 1.53
CA LYS A 98 -19.27 3.98 2.92
C LYS A 98 -18.59 2.62 3.04
N LYS A 99 -17.57 2.40 2.23
CA LYS A 99 -16.82 1.12 2.17
C LYS A 99 -15.33 1.37 2.09
N VAL A 100 -14.57 0.38 2.52
CA VAL A 100 -13.12 0.31 2.27
C VAL A 100 -12.88 -0.61 1.07
N ILE A 101 -11.99 -0.19 0.17
CA ILE A 101 -11.53 -0.92 -1.00
C ILE A 101 -10.05 -1.19 -0.80
N ASP A 102 -9.66 -2.46 -0.79
CA ASP A 102 -8.26 -2.87 -0.71
C ASP A 102 -7.73 -3.14 -2.12
N ILE A 103 -6.69 -2.41 -2.50
CA ILE A 103 -6.02 -2.48 -3.79
C ILE A 103 -4.69 -3.18 -3.59
N GLN A 104 -4.62 -4.40 -4.09
CA GLN A 104 -3.41 -5.20 -4.12
C GLN A 104 -2.61 -4.94 -5.40
N THR A 105 -1.36 -5.37 -5.43
CA THR A 105 -0.58 -5.33 -6.67
C THR A 105 -1.22 -6.23 -7.75
N PRO A 106 -1.34 -5.75 -9.01
CA PRO A 106 -1.81 -6.58 -10.12
C PRO A 106 -0.80 -7.64 -10.54
N ARG A 107 0.46 -7.52 -10.13
CA ARG A 107 1.50 -8.48 -10.48
C ARG A 107 1.29 -9.76 -9.67
N GLN A 108 0.86 -10.80 -10.36
CA GLN A 108 0.90 -12.16 -9.83
C GLN A 108 2.28 -12.74 -10.10
N MET A 109 2.85 -13.45 -9.12
CA MET A 109 4.01 -14.29 -9.39
C MET A 109 3.59 -15.41 -10.36
N ASN A 110 3.86 -15.23 -11.65
CA ASN A 110 3.76 -16.31 -12.61
C ASN A 110 4.97 -17.21 -12.48
N ASN A 111 5.15 -17.97 -11.39
CA ASN A 111 6.04 -19.15 -11.42
C ASN A 111 5.95 -20.04 -10.16
N PRO A 112 5.29 -21.21 -10.25
CA PRO A 112 5.44 -22.30 -9.29
C PRO A 112 6.78 -23.07 -9.45
N GLY A 113 7.85 -22.45 -9.97
CA GLY A 113 9.06 -23.18 -10.39
C GLY A 113 10.36 -22.38 -10.49
N GLN A 114 10.42 -21.13 -10.02
CA GLN A 114 11.74 -20.52 -9.82
C GLN A 114 12.36 -21.20 -8.59
N ASN A 115 13.57 -21.75 -8.75
CA ASN A 115 14.44 -22.15 -7.64
C ASN A 115 14.93 -20.87 -6.94
N ILE A 116 14.00 -20.19 -6.29
CA ILE A 116 14.32 -19.17 -5.31
C ILE A 116 14.92 -19.96 -4.16
N GLY A 117 16.19 -19.72 -3.83
CA GLY A 117 16.84 -20.40 -2.70
C GLY A 117 15.94 -20.25 -1.46
N PRO A 118 16.03 -21.13 -0.45
CA PRO A 118 15.06 -21.21 0.66
C PRO A 118 14.90 -19.92 1.50
N ARG A 119 15.65 -18.85 1.19
CA ARG A 119 15.58 -17.52 1.81
C ARG A 119 15.34 -16.36 0.85
N ASP A 120 15.40 -16.59 -0.46
CA ASP A 120 15.19 -15.54 -1.45
C ASP A 120 13.69 -15.48 -1.73
N ILE A 121 13.06 -14.35 -1.44
CA ILE A 121 11.62 -14.21 -1.58
C ILE A 121 11.35 -13.03 -2.49
N VAL A 122 10.70 -13.32 -3.60
CA VAL A 122 10.27 -12.34 -4.58
C VAL A 122 8.84 -11.94 -4.25
N ASN A 123 8.62 -10.67 -3.94
CA ASN A 123 7.30 -10.15 -3.61
C ASN A 123 6.89 -9.09 -4.62
N PRO A 124 5.65 -9.09 -5.10
CA PRO A 124 5.13 -7.95 -5.83
C PRO A 124 4.95 -6.78 -4.85
N PHE A 125 5.27 -5.57 -5.30
CA PHE A 125 5.40 -4.40 -4.46
C PHE A 125 4.73 -3.18 -5.10
N ILE A 126 4.04 -2.35 -4.31
CA ILE A 126 3.50 -1.06 -4.76
C ILE A 126 4.36 0.08 -4.17
N GLU A 127 5.18 0.69 -5.02
CA GLU A 127 6.09 1.77 -4.64
C GLU A 127 5.38 3.08 -4.35
N SER A 128 4.34 3.40 -5.10
CA SER A 128 3.62 4.66 -4.96
C SER A 128 2.27 4.61 -5.65
N TYR A 129 1.44 5.61 -5.32
CA TYR A 129 0.18 5.84 -5.99
C TYR A 129 -0.08 7.32 -6.21
N SER A 130 -0.94 7.63 -7.17
CA SER A 130 -1.45 8.98 -7.40
C SER A 130 -2.84 8.91 -8.03
N TRP A 131 -3.66 9.93 -7.80
CA TRP A 131 -4.95 10.05 -8.48
C TRP A 131 -4.75 10.44 -9.95
N ASN A 132 -5.34 9.67 -10.86
CA ASN A 132 -5.37 9.97 -12.29
C ASN A 132 -6.66 10.68 -12.69
N SER A 133 -7.75 10.33 -12.02
CA SER A 133 -9.07 10.92 -12.18
C SER A 133 -9.87 10.76 -10.88
N ASP A 134 -11.13 11.19 -10.91
CA ASP A 134 -12.08 11.07 -9.80
C ASP A 134 -12.23 9.67 -9.21
N SER A 135 -11.99 8.61 -10.00
CA SER A 135 -12.21 7.23 -9.59
C SER A 135 -11.12 6.27 -10.06
N THR A 136 -9.98 6.80 -10.51
CA THR A 136 -8.86 5.99 -11.01
C THR A 136 -7.57 6.38 -10.32
N ILE A 137 -6.84 5.38 -9.85
CA ILE A 137 -5.53 5.52 -9.20
C ILE A 137 -4.46 4.96 -10.14
N ASN A 138 -3.41 5.74 -10.38
CA ASN A 138 -2.16 5.27 -10.94
C ASN A 138 -1.36 4.59 -9.83
N LEU A 139 -0.84 3.40 -10.10
CA LEU A 139 -0.04 2.57 -9.21
C LEU A 139 1.29 2.32 -9.86
N VAL A 140 2.37 2.48 -9.10
CA VAL A 140 3.70 2.07 -9.54
C VAL A 140 4.04 0.75 -8.86
N SER A 141 4.29 -0.29 -9.64
CA SER A 141 4.55 -1.63 -9.12
C SER A 141 5.73 -2.32 -9.80
N TYR A 142 6.43 -3.16 -9.04
CA TYR A 142 7.51 -4.03 -9.51
C TYR A 142 7.67 -5.22 -8.55
N PHE A 143 8.52 -6.18 -8.90
CA PHE A 143 8.97 -7.21 -7.97
C PHE A 143 10.18 -6.72 -7.18
N VAL A 144 10.16 -7.02 -5.88
CA VAL A 144 11.31 -6.88 -5.00
C VAL A 144 11.79 -8.24 -4.54
N LYS A 145 13.10 -8.40 -4.39
CA LYS A 145 13.71 -9.45 -3.60
C LYS A 145 13.94 -8.93 -2.20
N THR A 146 13.44 -9.65 -1.20
CA THR A 146 13.66 -9.31 0.20
C THR A 146 14.90 -10.04 0.72
N ASN A 147 15.85 -9.28 1.28
CA ASN A 147 17.06 -9.79 1.92
C ASN A 147 17.03 -9.45 3.41
N TYR A 148 16.98 -10.48 4.27
CA TYR A 148 17.01 -10.29 5.72
C TYR A 148 18.45 -10.33 6.24
N ASN A 149 18.85 -9.27 6.94
CA ASN A 149 20.12 -9.23 7.64
C ASN A 149 19.91 -9.74 9.08
N ASP A 150 20.25 -11.01 9.30
CA ASP A 150 20.11 -11.68 10.60
C ASP A 150 20.87 -10.97 11.75
N ILE A 151 21.98 -10.28 11.44
CA ILE A 151 22.83 -9.59 12.41
C ILE A 151 22.23 -8.25 12.79
N ALA A 152 21.87 -7.44 11.79
CA ALA A 152 21.29 -6.11 12.00
C ALA A 152 19.80 -6.14 12.36
N LYS A 153 19.15 -7.30 12.22
CA LYS A 153 17.68 -7.45 12.33
C LYS A 153 16.94 -6.47 11.41
N THR A 154 17.50 -6.22 10.22
CA THR A 154 16.92 -5.34 9.20
C THR A 154 16.48 -6.13 7.98
N VAL A 155 15.50 -5.59 7.26
CA VAL A 155 15.05 -6.08 5.98
C VAL A 155 15.47 -5.07 4.91
N VAL A 156 16.12 -5.55 3.85
CA VAL A 156 16.45 -4.76 2.65
C VAL A 156 15.64 -5.29 1.48
N TYR A 157 15.16 -4.38 0.64
CA TYR A 157 14.41 -4.72 -0.57
C TYR A 157 15.22 -4.29 -1.79
N ASP A 158 15.52 -5.25 -2.67
CA ASP A 158 16.15 -4.98 -3.95
C ASP A 158 15.09 -5.08 -5.04
N ARG A 159 14.95 -4.05 -5.87
CA ARG A 159 14.13 -4.15 -7.08
C ARG A 159 14.78 -5.18 -8.02
N ILE A 160 13.97 -6.07 -8.59
CA ILE A 160 14.45 -7.15 -9.49
C ILE A 160 13.63 -7.27 -10.77
N SER A 161 12.86 -6.24 -11.09
CA SER A 161 12.09 -6.20 -12.33
C SER A 161 11.86 -4.77 -12.79
N ALA A 162 11.53 -4.65 -14.07
CA ALA A 162 10.98 -3.44 -14.67
C ALA A 162 9.87 -2.81 -13.82
N ARG A 163 9.86 -1.48 -13.79
CA ARG A 163 8.86 -0.66 -13.12
C ARG A 163 7.62 -0.56 -14.00
N GLU A 164 6.46 -0.93 -13.49
CA GLU A 164 5.19 -0.86 -14.22
C GLU A 164 4.28 0.21 -13.62
N VAL A 165 3.61 0.97 -14.48
CA VAL A 165 2.55 1.90 -14.12
C VAL A 165 1.22 1.27 -14.50
N TRP A 166 0.34 1.11 -13.52
CA TRP A 166 -0.98 0.51 -13.67
C TRP A 166 -2.06 1.51 -13.29
N ASN A 167 -3.18 1.48 -14.01
CA ASN A 167 -4.40 2.19 -13.61
C ASN A 167 -5.34 1.21 -12.94
N TYR A 168 -5.75 1.50 -11.71
CA TYR A 168 -6.85 0.81 -11.06
C TYR A 168 -8.10 1.68 -11.04
N ASN A 169 -9.18 1.18 -11.63
CA ASN A 169 -10.46 1.86 -11.65
C ASN A 169 -11.34 1.38 -10.49
N LEU A 170 -11.65 2.26 -9.54
CA LEU A 170 -12.38 1.96 -8.32
C LEU A 170 -13.83 1.53 -8.55
N VAL A 171 -14.43 1.95 -9.66
CA VAL A 171 -15.83 1.62 -9.99
C VAL A 171 -15.94 0.20 -10.55
N THR A 172 -15.00 -0.19 -11.39
CA THR A 172 -15.02 -1.49 -12.08
C THR A 172 -14.17 -2.56 -11.40
N GLY A 173 -13.27 -2.17 -10.49
CA GLY A 173 -12.31 -3.05 -9.83
C GLY A 173 -11.23 -3.60 -10.78
N LYS A 174 -11.00 -2.97 -11.93
CA LYS A 174 -10.10 -3.49 -12.99
C LYS A 174 -8.77 -2.74 -13.04
N TYR A 175 -7.71 -3.50 -13.31
CA TYR A 175 -6.38 -2.99 -13.64
C TYR A 175 -6.19 -2.82 -15.15
N THR A 176 -5.46 -1.78 -15.56
CA THR A 176 -4.97 -1.58 -16.93
C THR A 176 -3.50 -1.21 -16.87
N LEU A 177 -2.64 -1.98 -17.53
CA LEU A 177 -1.22 -1.63 -17.65
C LEU A 177 -1.10 -0.40 -18.57
N VAL A 178 -0.47 0.66 -18.05
CA VAL A 178 -0.25 1.90 -18.81
C VAL A 178 1.13 1.92 -19.43
N GLN A 179 2.15 1.52 -18.66
CA GLN A 179 3.53 1.63 -19.08
C GLN A 179 4.41 0.61 -18.37
N THR A 180 5.38 0.06 -19.09
CA THR A 180 6.52 -0.67 -18.53
C THR A 180 7.78 0.14 -18.79
N LEU A 181 8.51 0.46 -17.72
CA LEU A 181 9.78 1.19 -17.76
C LEU A 181 10.92 0.20 -17.51
N PRO A 182 12.01 0.26 -18.29
CA PRO A 182 13.18 -0.58 -18.06
C PRO A 182 13.78 -0.35 -16.66
N GLU A 183 14.49 -1.36 -16.16
CA GLU A 183 15.12 -1.36 -14.82
C GLU A 183 16.31 -0.40 -14.72
#